data_AF-A0A645G5I5-F1
#
_entry.id   AF-A0A645G5I5-F1
#
_cell.length_a   1.000
_cell.length_b   1.000
_cell.length_c   1.000
_cell.angle_alpha   90.00
_cell.angle_beta   90.00
_cell.angle_gamma   90.00
#
_symmetry.space_group_name_H-M   'P 1'
#
loop_
_entity.id
_entity.type
_entity.pdbx_description
1 polymer ?
#
loop_
_entity_poly.entity_id
_entity_poly.type
_entity_poly.pdbx_seq_one_letter_code
_entity_poly.pdbx_strand_id
1 'polypeptide(L)'
;MVTGVDPVEGVRIAGKRIVHTHAKDGKNLVPVDAESFYHGFAEGGLEWMQSQGVLIETPLGEGDVRWGEYLSALKETGYDGYLTIEREVKNGAEDIRMAVRFLADAIAKL
;
A
#
# COMPACT_ATOMS: atom_id res chain seq x y z
N MET A 1 -4.67 -2.84 -2.84
CA MET A 1 -4.71 -3.37 -4.22
C MET A 1 -5.41 -4.72 -4.33
N VAL A 2 -4.90 -5.83 -3.77
CA VAL A 2 -5.43 -7.20 -4.02
C VAL A 2 -6.93 -7.35 -3.69
N THR A 3 -7.31 -7.09 -2.44
CA THR A 3 -8.69 -7.29 -1.96
C THR A 3 -9.67 -6.20 -2.39
N GLY A 4 -9.21 -5.13 -3.05
CA GLY A 4 -10.05 -4.00 -3.47
C GLY A 4 -10.72 -3.22 -2.33
N VAL A 5 -10.37 -3.49 -1.06
CA VAL A 5 -10.97 -2.80 0.10
C VAL A 5 -10.41 -1.38 0.27
N ASP A 6 -11.20 -0.51 0.90
CA ASP A 6 -10.78 0.84 1.25
C ASP A 6 -9.78 0.83 2.42
N PRO A 7 -8.51 1.22 2.21
CA PRO A 7 -7.51 1.22 3.27
C PRO A 7 -7.80 2.26 4.36
N VAL A 8 -8.51 3.35 4.04
CA VAL A 8 -8.88 4.39 5.02
C VAL A 8 -9.87 3.81 6.03
N GLU A 9 -10.88 3.10 5.55
CA GLU A 9 -11.84 2.41 6.41
C GLU A 9 -11.17 1.29 7.21
N GLY A 10 -10.24 0.55 6.60
CA GLY A 10 -9.42 -0.44 7.30
C GLY A 10 -8.66 0.14 8.49
N VAL A 11 -8.08 1.34 8.35
CA VAL A 11 -7.42 2.06 9.45
C VAL A 11 -8.41 2.40 10.56
N ARG A 12 -9.59 2.95 10.23
CA ARG A 12 -10.60 3.31 11.23
C ARG A 12 -11.12 2.10 12.01
N ILE A 13 -11.35 0.97 11.33
CA ILE A 13 -11.80 -0.28 11.94
C ILE A 13 -10.73 -0.84 12.89
N ALA A 14 -9.47 -0.90 12.44
CA ALA A 14 -8.39 -1.41 13.27
C ALA A 14 -8.12 -0.47 14.47
N GLY A 15 -8.15 0.83 14.22
CA GLY A 15 -7.97 1.90 15.20
C GLY A 15 -6.66 1.76 15.98
N LYS A 16 -6.74 1.87 17.31
CA LYS A 16 -5.60 1.78 18.24
C LYS A 16 -4.86 0.43 18.25
N ARG A 17 -5.34 -0.57 17.50
CA ARG A 17 -4.68 -1.88 17.38
C ARG A 17 -3.55 -1.86 16.35
N ILE A 18 -3.43 -0.79 15.55
CA ILE A 18 -2.35 -0.63 14.59
C ILE A 18 -1.06 -0.33 15.36
N VAL A 19 -0.11 -1.26 15.31
CA VAL A 19 1.24 -1.09 15.88
C VAL A 19 2.32 -0.88 14.82
N HIS A 20 2.00 -1.19 13.56
CA HIS A 20 2.89 -1.07 12.41
C HIS A 20 2.07 -0.94 11.14
N THR A 21 2.64 -0.29 10.12
CA THR A 21 2.03 -0.25 8.79
C THR A 21 3.08 -0.19 7.68
N HIS A 22 2.72 -0.73 6.53
CA HIS A 22 3.50 -0.63 5.31
C HIS A 22 2.92 0.47 4.41
N ALA A 23 3.77 1.43 4.05
CA ALA A 23 3.46 2.40 3.02
C ALA A 23 3.76 1.77 1.65
N LYS A 24 2.70 1.26 1.02
CA LYS A 24 2.71 0.61 -0.30
C LYS A 24 1.60 1.22 -1.17
N ASP A 25 1.84 1.32 -2.47
CA ASP A 25 0.86 1.83 -3.42
C ASP A 25 0.75 0.94 -4.65
N GLY A 26 -0.39 1.03 -5.30
CA GLY A 26 -0.69 0.24 -6.49
C GLY A 26 -2.14 0.35 -6.91
N LYS A 27 -2.46 -0.30 -8.02
CA LYS A 27 -3.78 -0.28 -8.65
C LYS A 27 -4.37 -1.67 -8.72
N ASN A 28 -5.68 -1.76 -8.46
CA ASN A 28 -6.47 -2.92 -8.78
C ASN A 28 -7.06 -2.68 -10.18
N LEU A 29 -6.53 -3.37 -11.20
CA LEU A 29 -6.97 -3.18 -12.59
C LEU A 29 -8.25 -3.98 -12.88
N VAL A 30 -8.35 -5.15 -12.26
CA VAL A 30 -9.50 -6.05 -12.37
C VAL A 30 -9.76 -6.67 -10.99
N PRO A 31 -11.02 -6.73 -10.51
CA PRO A 31 -11.34 -7.43 -9.28
C PRO A 31 -10.89 -8.89 -9.34
N VAL A 32 -10.26 -9.35 -8.26
CA VAL A 32 -9.79 -10.73 -8.13
C VAL A 32 -10.37 -11.38 -6.88
N ASP A 33 -10.56 -12.69 -6.94
CA ASP A 33 -10.76 -13.48 -5.74
C ASP A 33 -9.46 -13.53 -4.94
N ALA A 34 -9.48 -12.96 -3.73
CA ALA A 34 -8.27 -12.78 -2.94
C ALA A 34 -7.65 -14.10 -2.50
N GLU A 35 -8.46 -15.10 -2.13
CA GLU A 35 -7.98 -16.41 -1.68
C GLU A 35 -7.21 -17.12 -2.80
N SER A 36 -7.83 -17.24 -3.98
CA SER A 36 -7.20 -17.84 -5.16
C SER A 36 -5.95 -17.06 -5.58
N PHE A 37 -5.99 -15.73 -5.52
CA PHE A 37 -4.85 -14.88 -5.87
C PHE A 37 -3.67 -15.12 -4.91
N TYR A 38 -3.91 -15.12 -3.61
CA TYR A 38 -2.84 -15.36 -2.63
C TYR A 38 -2.30 -16.79 -2.67
N HIS A 39 -3.13 -17.78 -2.99
CA HIS A 39 -2.66 -19.15 -3.22
C HIS A 39 -1.69 -19.21 -4.41
N GLY A 40 -2.07 -18.65 -5.56
CA GLY A 40 -1.17 -18.58 -6.73
C GLY A 40 0.11 -17.78 -6.47
N PHE A 41 0.02 -16.68 -5.70
CA PHE A 41 1.19 -15.92 -5.27
C PHE A 41 2.12 -16.75 -4.36
N ALA A 42 1.59 -17.55 -3.45
CA ALA A 42 2.39 -18.39 -2.57
C ALA A 42 3.17 -19.48 -3.34
N GLU A 43 2.62 -19.98 -4.45
CA GLU A 43 3.29 -20.98 -5.29
C GLU A 43 4.26 -20.36 -6.32
N GLY A 44 3.86 -19.26 -6.94
CA GLY A 44 4.56 -18.66 -8.08
C GLY A 44 5.35 -17.38 -7.79
N GLY A 45 5.20 -16.82 -6.59
CA GLY A 45 5.90 -15.61 -6.14
C GLY A 45 5.60 -14.35 -6.95
N LEU A 46 6.51 -13.37 -6.88
CA LEU A 46 6.36 -12.07 -7.54
C LEU A 46 6.27 -12.17 -9.07
N GLU A 47 6.98 -13.12 -9.69
CA GLU A 47 6.95 -13.31 -11.14
C GLU A 47 5.57 -13.79 -11.62
N TRP A 48 4.94 -14.70 -10.87
CA TRP A 48 3.55 -15.10 -11.13
C TRP A 48 2.58 -13.95 -10.90
N MET A 49 2.74 -13.20 -9.80
CA MET A 49 1.89 -12.05 -9.48
C MET A 49 1.89 -11.02 -10.62
N GLN A 50 3.07 -10.68 -11.14
CA GLN A 50 3.25 -9.71 -12.22
C GLN A 50 2.70 -10.21 -13.56
N SER A 51 2.72 -11.52 -13.81
CA SER A 51 2.21 -12.09 -15.06
C SER A 51 0.67 -12.13 -15.15
N GLN A 52 -0.04 -11.98 -14.03
CA GLN A 52 -1.51 -12.02 -14.03
C GLN A 52 -2.14 -10.80 -14.73
N GLY A 53 -1.48 -9.64 -14.74
CA GLY A 53 -2.01 -8.43 -15.39
C GLY A 53 -3.28 -7.85 -14.76
N VAL A 54 -3.66 -8.29 -13.57
CA VAL A 54 -4.88 -7.87 -12.83
C VAL A 54 -4.62 -6.78 -11.79
N LEU A 55 -3.36 -6.60 -11.41
CA LEU A 55 -2.92 -5.58 -10.48
C LEU A 55 -1.52 -5.09 -10.85
N ILE A 56 -1.20 -3.89 -10.41
CA ILE A 56 0.14 -3.31 -10.58
C ILE A 56 0.54 -2.56 -9.32
N GLU A 57 1.76 -2.80 -8.85
CA GLU A 57 2.35 -2.03 -7.77
C GLU A 57 3.10 -0.83 -8.37
N THR A 58 2.92 0.35 -7.77
CA THR A 58 3.44 1.62 -8.28
C THR A 58 4.30 2.32 -7.22
N PRO A 59 5.12 3.32 -7.61
CA PRO A 59 5.64 4.29 -6.66
C PRO A 59 4.51 4.93 -5.82
N LEU A 60 4.82 5.38 -4.61
CA LEU A 60 3.83 6.02 -3.74
C LEU A 60 3.31 7.31 -4.38
N GLY A 61 1.99 7.49 -4.38
CA GLY A 61 1.30 8.64 -4.97
C GLY A 61 0.91 8.45 -6.43
N GLU A 62 1.32 7.36 -7.07
CA GLU A 62 0.96 7.04 -8.46
C GLU A 62 -0.14 5.97 -8.57
N GLY A 63 -0.47 5.31 -7.45
CA GLY A 63 -1.50 4.29 -7.36
C GLY A 63 -2.85 4.84 -6.91
N ASP A 64 -3.68 3.94 -6.39
CA ASP A 64 -5.07 4.29 -6.00
C ASP A 64 -5.22 4.59 -4.50
N VAL A 65 -4.13 4.54 -3.72
CA VAL A 65 -4.20 4.87 -2.28
C VAL A 65 -4.47 6.37 -2.10
N ARG A 66 -5.55 6.69 -1.38
CA ARG A 66 -5.92 8.07 -1.00
C ARG A 66 -5.05 8.54 0.18
N TRP A 67 -3.78 8.82 -0.08
CA TRP A 67 -2.76 9.07 0.95
C TRP A 67 -3.12 10.14 1.97
N GLY A 68 -3.70 11.27 1.57
CA GLY A 68 -4.13 12.31 2.51
C GLY A 68 -5.13 11.78 3.54
N GLU A 69 -6.16 11.07 3.07
CA GLU A 69 -7.18 10.48 3.95
C GLU A 69 -6.62 9.33 4.79
N TYR A 70 -5.76 8.49 4.21
CA TYR A 70 -5.12 7.38 4.89
C TYR A 70 -4.24 7.85 6.05
N LEU A 71 -3.39 8.85 5.82
CA LEU A 71 -2.51 9.42 6.84
C LEU A 71 -3.30 10.19 7.91
N SER A 72 -4.36 10.93 7.52
CA SER A 72 -5.27 11.54 8.49
C SER A 72 -5.93 10.50 9.39
N ALA A 73 -6.44 9.41 8.82
CA ALA A 73 -7.05 8.33 9.59
C ALA A 73 -6.05 7.67 10.57
N LEU A 74 -4.79 7.48 10.17
CA LEU A 74 -3.74 6.99 11.06
C LEU A 74 -3.52 7.95 12.24
N LYS A 75 -3.40 9.25 11.97
CA LYS A 75 -3.23 10.30 13.00
C LYS A 75 -4.45 10.37 13.93
N GLU A 76 -5.66 10.35 13.40
CA GLU A 76 -6.93 10.38 14.15
C GLU A 76 -7.10 9.16 15.07
N THR A 77 -6.65 8.00 14.62
CA THR A 77 -6.70 6.75 15.40
C THR A 77 -5.58 6.64 16.44
N GLY A 78 -4.65 7.60 16.46
CA GLY A 78 -3.57 7.72 17.44
C GLY A 78 -2.30 6.94 17.07
N TYR A 79 -2.11 6.58 15.80
CA TYR A 79 -0.87 5.96 15.34
C TYR A 79 0.27 6.99 15.29
N ASP A 80 1.38 6.69 15.96
CA ASP A 80 2.58 7.53 16.07
C ASP A 80 3.88 6.80 15.63
N GLY A 81 3.72 5.63 14.99
CA GLY A 81 4.84 4.79 14.54
C GLY A 81 5.37 5.11 13.14
N TYR A 82 6.23 4.23 12.63
CA TYR A 82 6.87 4.38 11.33
C TYR A 82 5.96 4.02 10.15
N LEU A 83 5.97 4.87 9.12
CA LEU A 83 5.49 4.52 7.79
C LEU A 83 6.58 3.75 7.05
N THR A 84 6.51 2.42 7.06
CA THR A 84 7.57 1.58 6.48
C THR A 84 7.35 1.41 4.99
N ILE A 85 8.19 2.00 4.16
CA ILE A 85 8.06 1.93 2.70
C ILE A 85 8.32 0.49 2.25
N GLU A 86 7.34 -0.12 1.58
CA GLU A 86 7.45 -1.44 0.97
C GLU A 86 7.33 -1.30 -0.55
N ARG A 87 8.41 -1.67 -1.25
CA ARG A 87 8.50 -1.61 -2.71
C ARG A 87 9.10 -2.91 -3.25
N GLU A 88 8.28 -3.74 -3.89
CA GLU A 88 8.65 -5.11 -4.30
C GLU A 88 9.03 -5.20 -5.79
N VAL A 89 10.17 -4.60 -6.14
CA VAL A 89 10.71 -4.61 -7.51
C VAL A 89 12.21 -4.85 -7.54
N LYS A 90 12.72 -5.31 -8.69
CA LYS A 90 14.15 -5.60 -8.87
C LYS A 90 15.05 -4.36 -8.71
N ASN A 91 14.59 -3.18 -9.14
CA ASN A 91 15.37 -1.92 -9.10
C ASN A 91 14.58 -0.77 -8.45
N GLY A 92 14.34 -0.85 -7.13
CA GLY A 92 13.45 0.07 -6.42
C GLY A 92 14.11 1.30 -5.76
N ALA A 93 15.42 1.53 -5.95
CA ALA A 93 16.15 2.53 -5.17
C ALA A 93 15.63 3.97 -5.39
N GLU A 94 15.30 4.34 -6.63
CA GLU A 94 14.74 5.68 -6.90
C GLU A 94 13.30 5.80 -6.40
N ASP A 95 12.48 4.77 -6.63
CA ASP A 95 11.11 4.70 -6.09
C ASP A 95 11.09 4.92 -4.57
N ILE A 96 12.03 4.32 -3.84
CA ILE A 96 12.16 4.51 -2.39
C ILE A 96 12.55 5.96 -2.04
N ARG A 97 13.50 6.57 -2.77
CA ARG A 97 13.87 7.98 -2.54
C ARG A 97 12.70 8.94 -2.81
N MET A 98 11.92 8.66 -3.85
CA MET A 98 10.73 9.44 -4.19
C MET A 98 9.63 9.23 -3.14
N ALA A 99 9.42 7.99 -2.68
CA ALA A 99 8.47 7.65 -1.63
C ALA A 99 8.75 8.40 -0.32
N VAL A 100 10.02 8.50 0.10
CA VAL A 100 10.41 9.28 1.29
C VAL A 100 10.00 10.74 1.15
N ARG A 101 10.30 11.37 0.00
CA ARG A 101 9.93 12.77 -0.26
C ARG A 101 8.41 12.96 -0.30
N PHE A 102 7.72 12.08 -1.00
CA PHE A 102 6.27 12.07 -1.11
C PHE A 102 5.59 12.00 0.27
N LEU A 103 6.01 11.06 1.12
CA LEU A 103 5.44 10.91 2.46
C LEU A 103 5.76 12.12 3.35
N ALA A 104 6.99 12.66 3.30
CA ALA A 104 7.35 13.86 4.06
C ALA A 104 6.47 15.05 3.66
N ASP A 105 6.28 15.28 2.36
CA ASP A 105 5.43 16.35 1.84
C ASP A 105 3.95 16.14 2.18
N ALA A 106 3.47 14.89 2.13
CA ALA A 106 2.10 14.55 2.49
C ALA A 106 1.85 14.80 3.97
N ILE A 107 2.77 14.38 4.85
CA ILE A 107 2.68 14.58 6.31
C ILE A 107 2.72 16.07 6.66
N ALA A 108 3.56 16.86 6.00
CA ALA A 108 3.64 18.30 6.23
C ALA A 108 2.34 19.06 5.89
N LYS A 109 1.42 18.44 5.14
CA LYS A 109 0.12 19.00 4.75
C LYS A 109 -1.04 18.52 5.63
N LEU A 110 -0.80 17.65 6.61
CA LEU A 110 -1.82 17.10 7.55
C LEU A 110 -2.05 17.99 8.77
#